data_AF-M0A9B3-F1
#
_entry.id   AF-M0A9B3-F1
#
_cell.length_a   1.000
_cell.length_b   1.000
_cell.length_c   1.000
_cell.angle_alpha   90.00
_cell.angle_beta   90.00
_cell.angle_gamma   90.00
#
_symmetry.space_group_name_H-M   'P 1'
#
loop_
_entity.id
_entity.type
_entity.pdbx_description
1 polymer ?
#
loop_
_entity_poly.entity_id
_entity_poly.type
_entity_poly.pdbx_seq_one_letter_code
_entity_poly.pdbx_strand_id
1 'polypeptide(L)'
;GDTQLTLHDGTNVLIDEDDYNAKDSIVVDNDDKSIVAHFPYEEGALVTAIRGNHGGKIGEIVEIEVAQSSGSNIVTVETDDGAFETVEEYVVVIDENFTGDDE
;
A
#
# COMPACT_ATOMS: atom_id res chain seq x y z
N GLY A 1 12.72 -22.82 -4.94
CA GLY A 1 13.32 -22.26 -3.72
C GLY A 1 12.35 -21.19 -3.33
N ASP A 2 11.81 -21.28 -2.12
CA ASP A 2 10.55 -20.62 -1.82
C ASP A 2 10.83 -19.17 -1.40
N THR A 3 9.94 -18.25 -1.80
CA THR A 3 10.07 -16.83 -1.49
C THR A 3 9.30 -16.55 -0.18
N GLN A 4 9.84 -15.67 0.67
CA GLN A 4 9.19 -15.28 1.91
C GLN A 4 8.81 -13.80 1.87
N LEU A 5 7.54 -13.51 2.10
CA LEU A 5 7.04 -12.17 2.34
C LEU A 5 7.10 -11.86 3.83
N THR A 6 7.65 -10.70 4.18
CA THR A 6 7.63 -10.17 5.56
C THR A 6 6.68 -8.98 5.60
N LEU A 7 5.63 -9.10 6.41
CA LEU A 7 4.57 -8.10 6.50
C LEU A 7 4.89 -7.04 7.56
N HIS A 8 4.16 -5.92 7.51
CA HIS A 8 4.39 -4.76 8.37
C HIS A 8 4.20 -5.05 9.88
N ASP A 9 3.45 -6.10 10.22
CA ASP A 9 3.18 -6.57 11.58
C ASP A 9 4.21 -7.62 12.06
N GLY A 10 5.17 -7.99 11.22
CA GLY A 10 6.17 -9.02 11.47
C GLY A 10 5.73 -10.45 11.10
N THR A 11 4.53 -10.62 10.54
CA THR A 11 4.06 -11.91 10.01
C THR A 11 4.91 -12.31 8.80
N ASN A 12 5.18 -13.61 8.67
CA ASN A 12 5.92 -14.18 7.54
C ASN A 12 5.03 -15.15 6.77
N VAL A 13 4.98 -14.98 5.45
CA VAL A 13 4.19 -15.85 4.54
C VAL A 13 5.16 -16.43 3.50
N LEU A 14 5.11 -17.75 3.32
CA LEU A 14 5.87 -18.43 2.27
C LEU A 14 5.01 -18.52 1.01
N ILE A 15 5.61 -18.21 -0.14
CA ILE A 15 4.97 -18.23 -1.45
C ILE A 15 5.81 -19.06 -2.44
N ASP A 16 5.11 -19.75 -3.33
CA ASP A 16 5.72 -20.52 -4.41
C ASP A 16 5.86 -19.71 -5.72
N GLU A 17 5.10 -18.61 -5.84
CA GLU A 17 4.97 -17.81 -7.06
C GLU A 17 5.41 -16.34 -6.81
N ASP A 18 6.10 -15.74 -7.77
CA ASP A 18 6.69 -14.38 -7.68
C ASP A 18 5.70 -13.26 -8.09
N ASP A 19 4.41 -13.38 -7.75
CA ASP A 19 3.37 -12.42 -8.15
C ASP A 19 3.26 -11.17 -7.24
N TYR A 20 4.05 -11.09 -6.18
CA TYR A 20 3.95 -10.04 -5.16
C TYR A 20 5.18 -9.13 -5.15
N ASN A 21 4.95 -7.82 -5.19
CA ASN A 21 6.01 -6.82 -5.09
C ASN A 21 6.06 -6.18 -3.71
N ALA A 22 7.22 -5.61 -3.38
CA ALA A 22 7.32 -4.79 -2.18
C ALA A 22 6.37 -3.58 -2.27
N LYS A 23 5.73 -3.23 -1.15
CA LYS A 23 4.74 -2.15 -0.97
C LYS A 23 3.32 -2.48 -1.41
N ASP A 24 3.13 -3.61 -2.11
CA ASP A 24 1.81 -4.16 -2.32
C ASP A 24 1.15 -4.47 -0.97
N SER A 25 -0.17 -4.36 -0.93
CA SER A 25 -0.96 -4.75 0.23
C SER A 25 -1.66 -6.07 -0.03
N ILE A 26 -1.64 -6.96 0.95
CA ILE A 26 -2.28 -8.27 0.84
C ILE A 26 -3.21 -8.48 2.02
N VAL A 27 -4.30 -9.20 1.77
CA VAL A 27 -5.19 -9.68 2.83
C VAL A 27 -4.84 -11.13 3.08
N VAL A 28 -4.57 -11.44 4.34
CA VAL A 28 -4.16 -12.76 4.80
C VAL A 28 -5.24 -13.33 5.71
N ASP A 29 -5.67 -14.56 5.43
CA ASP A 29 -6.59 -15.28 6.29
C ASP A 29 -5.96 -15.51 7.67
N ASN A 30 -6.74 -15.28 8.73
CA ASN A 30 -6.21 -15.36 10.08
C ASN A 30 -5.96 -16.80 10.56
N ASP A 31 -6.73 -17.76 10.07
CA ASP A 31 -6.72 -19.15 10.49
C ASP A 31 -5.61 -19.94 9.77
N ASP A 32 -5.54 -19.85 8.44
CA ASP A 32 -4.61 -20.66 7.63
C ASP A 32 -3.45 -19.88 6.97
N LYS A 33 -3.44 -18.56 7.09
CA LYS A 33 -2.41 -17.66 6.52
C LYS A 33 -2.32 -17.69 4.99
N SER A 34 -3.35 -18.16 4.30
CA SER A 34 -3.47 -17.99 2.86
C SER A 34 -3.71 -16.53 2.49
N ILE A 35 -3.22 -16.14 1.31
CA ILE A 35 -3.46 -14.81 0.75
C ILE A 35 -4.80 -14.87 0.02
N VAL A 36 -5.74 -14.00 0.41
CA VAL A 36 -7.11 -13.98 -0.15
C VAL A 36 -7.35 -12.79 -1.08
N ALA A 37 -6.54 -11.74 -0.97
CA ALA A 37 -6.57 -10.60 -1.88
C ALA A 37 -5.18 -9.95 -1.97
N HIS A 38 -4.95 -9.28 -3.10
CA HIS A 38 -3.70 -8.60 -3.43
C HIS A 38 -4.03 -7.27 -4.11
N PHE A 39 -3.43 -6.21 -3.60
CA PHE A 39 -3.59 -4.84 -4.06
C PHE A 39 -2.22 -4.30 -4.45
N PRO A 40 -1.94 -4.20 -5.76
CA PRO A 40 -0.65 -3.72 -6.25
C PRO A 40 -0.47 -2.25 -5.93
N TYR A 41 0.76 -1.87 -5.61
CA TYR A 41 1.14 -0.48 -5.45
C TYR A 41 1.51 0.13 -6.81
N GLU A 42 0.59 0.88 -7.39
CA GLU A 42 0.75 1.54 -8.69
C GLU A 42 -0.08 2.84 -8.80
N GLU A 43 0.13 3.60 -9.88
CA GLU A 43 -0.71 4.75 -10.20
C GLU A 43 -2.17 4.32 -10.39
N GLY A 44 -3.10 5.05 -9.78
CA GLY A 44 -4.52 4.68 -9.69
C GLY A 44 -4.87 3.81 -8.48
N ALA A 45 -3.90 3.37 -7.67
CA ALA A 45 -4.21 2.65 -6.45
C ALA A 45 -4.77 3.57 -5.37
N LEU A 46 -5.83 3.11 -4.69
CA LEU A 46 -6.40 3.78 -3.52
C LEU A 46 -5.48 3.58 -2.31
N VAL A 47 -5.09 4.68 -1.66
CA VAL A 47 -4.16 4.65 -0.53
C VAL A 47 -4.67 5.47 0.65
N THR A 48 -4.19 5.10 1.84
CA THR A 48 -4.30 5.90 3.05
C THR A 48 -2.94 6.37 3.53
N ALA A 49 -2.83 7.64 3.92
CA ALA A 49 -1.65 8.17 4.57
C ALA A 49 -1.66 7.78 6.05
N ILE A 50 -0.71 6.94 6.48
CA ILE A 50 -0.63 6.44 7.86
C ILE A 50 0.22 7.32 8.79
N ARG A 51 1.00 8.25 8.22
CA ARG A 51 1.98 9.08 8.95
C ARG A 51 2.08 10.50 8.35
N GLY A 52 2.77 11.38 9.06
CA GLY A 52 3.03 12.76 8.63
C GLY A 52 1.84 13.70 8.80
N ASN A 53 1.93 14.88 8.18
CA ASN A 53 0.90 15.93 8.28
C ASN A 53 -0.40 15.58 7.54
N HIS A 54 -0.36 14.58 6.67
CA HIS A 54 -1.50 14.09 5.90
C HIS A 54 -2.11 12.81 6.50
N GLY A 55 -1.68 12.40 7.70
CA GLY A 55 -2.15 11.18 8.35
C GLY A 55 -3.68 11.11 8.46
N GLY A 56 -4.25 9.98 8.04
CA GLY A 56 -5.69 9.71 8.00
C GLY A 56 -6.38 10.14 6.71
N LYS A 57 -5.69 10.82 5.78
CA LYS A 57 -6.25 11.14 4.46
C LYS A 57 -6.26 9.90 3.56
N ILE A 58 -7.31 9.77 2.78
CA ILE A 58 -7.49 8.73 1.77
C ILE A 58 -7.57 9.39 0.40
N GLY A 59 -6.99 8.74 -0.62
CA GLY A 59 -7.02 9.22 -2.00
C GLY A 59 -6.35 8.25 -2.97
N GLU A 60 -6.31 8.61 -4.24
CA GLU A 60 -5.70 7.80 -5.30
C GLU A 60 -4.30 8.30 -5.64
N ILE A 61 -3.36 7.39 -5.88
CA ILE A 61 -2.03 7.74 -6.37
C ILE A 61 -2.15 8.25 -7.81
N VAL A 62 -1.67 9.47 -8.08
CA VAL A 62 -1.63 10.03 -9.44
C VAL A 62 -0.22 10.06 -10.04
N GLU A 63 0.82 10.02 -9.21
CA GLU A 63 2.22 9.99 -9.66
C GLU A 63 3.13 9.34 -8.62
N ILE A 64 4.08 8.53 -9.09
CA ILE A 64 5.15 7.93 -8.27
C ILE A 64 6.52 8.37 -8.80
N GLU A 65 7.20 9.22 -8.03
CA GLU A 65 8.53 9.71 -8.35
C GLU A 65 9.62 8.87 -7.68
N VAL A 66 10.28 8.03 -8.47
CA VAL A 66 11.36 7.16 -7.97
C VAL A 66 12.68 7.94 -7.92
N ALA A 67 13.22 8.09 -6.72
CA ALA A 67 14.52 8.71 -6.51
C ALA A 67 15.64 7.79 -7.02
N GLN A 68 16.55 8.31 -7.85
CA GLN A 68 17.74 7.57 -8.31
C GLN A 68 18.87 7.55 -7.25
N SER A 69 18.49 7.57 -5.97
CA SER A 69 19.37 7.63 -4.81
C SER A 69 18.80 6.78 -3.68
N SER A 70 19.42 6.82 -2.51
CA SER A 70 18.88 6.21 -1.29
C SER A 70 17.85 7.10 -0.57
N GLY A 71 17.46 8.22 -1.19
CA GLY A 71 16.37 9.05 -0.69
C GLY A 71 15.02 8.35 -0.84
N SER A 72 14.05 8.70 0.00
CA SER A 72 12.69 8.19 -0.12
C SER A 72 12.07 8.62 -1.46
N ASN A 73 11.31 7.71 -2.08
CA ASN A 73 10.48 8.06 -3.23
C ASN A 73 9.33 8.96 -2.78
N ILE A 74 8.88 9.82 -3.69
CA ILE A 74 7.76 10.73 -3.48
C ILE A 74 6.53 10.20 -4.20
N VAL A 75 5.38 10.38 -3.57
CA VAL A 75 4.07 10.03 -4.13
C VAL A 75 3.17 11.23 -4.08
N THR A 76 2.44 11.44 -5.17
CA THR A 76 1.36 12.43 -5.24
C THR A 76 0.03 11.70 -5.13
N VAL A 77 -0.79 12.10 -4.16
CA VAL A 77 -2.09 11.51 -3.88
C VAL A 77 -3.18 12.56 -4.10
N GLU A 78 -4.17 12.24 -4.92
CA GLU A 78 -5.35 13.07 -5.16
C GLU A 78 -6.47 12.69 -4.18
N THR A 79 -7.07 13.70 -3.54
CA THR A 79 -8.21 13.55 -2.63
C THR A 79 -9.31 14.54 -3.00
N ASP A 80 -10.51 14.39 -2.42
CA ASP A 80 -11.61 15.34 -2.60
C ASP A 80 -11.26 16.79 -2.17
N ASP A 81 -10.38 16.95 -1.18
CA ASP A 81 -9.90 18.25 -0.69
C ASP A 81 -8.72 18.82 -1.51
N GLY A 82 -8.27 18.09 -2.54
CA GLY A 82 -7.12 18.40 -3.38
C GLY A 82 -5.94 17.44 -3.22
N ALA A 83 -4.93 17.62 -4.06
CA ALA A 83 -3.75 16.77 -4.07
C ALA A 83 -2.73 17.14 -2.98
N PHE A 84 -1.98 16.14 -2.51
CA PHE A 84 -0.83 16.33 -1.62
C PHE A 84 0.31 15.38 -1.97
N GLU A 85 1.52 15.79 -1.60
CA GLU A 85 2.74 15.00 -1.77
C GLU A 85 3.20 14.41 -0.43
N THR A 86 3.65 13.17 -0.45
CA THR A 86 4.28 12.54 0.72
C THR A 86 5.36 11.55 0.31
N VAL A 87 6.07 10.97 1.29
CA VAL A 87 7.04 9.89 1.01
C VAL A 87 6.29 8.57 0.87
N GLU A 88 6.76 7.69 -0.01
CA GLU A 88 6.07 6.40 -0.27
C GLU A 88 5.88 5.56 1.00
N GLU A 89 6.80 5.66 1.96
CA GLU A 89 6.75 4.91 3.22
C GLU A 89 5.57 5.32 4.13
N TYR A 90 4.90 6.42 3.80
CA TYR A 90 3.79 6.97 4.60
C TYR A 90 2.43 6.58 4.03
N VAL A 91 2.37 5.93 2.86
CA VAL A 91 1.12 5.46 2.26
C VAL A 91 1.03 3.95 2.31
N VAL A 92 -0.19 3.44 2.42
CA VAL A 92 -0.52 2.01 2.35
C VAL A 92 -1.70 1.86 1.41
N VAL A 93 -1.64 0.89 0.50
CA VAL A 93 -2.74 0.57 -0.42
C VAL A 93 -3.89 -0.03 0.37
N ILE A 94 -5.09 0.47 0.13
CA ILE A 94 -6.31 0.02 0.77
C ILE A 94 -7.34 -0.36 -0.29
N ASP A 95 -8.30 -1.15 0.13
CA ASP A 95 -9.46 -1.48 -0.68
C ASP A 95 -10.59 -0.45 -0.48
N GLU A 96 -11.48 -0.32 -1.46
CA GLU A 96 -12.65 0.56 -1.41
C GLU A 96 -13.57 0.25 -0.21
N ASN A 97 -13.60 -0.99 0.27
CA ASN A 97 -14.34 -1.38 1.48
C ASN A 97 -13.82 -0.70 2.77
N PHE A 98 -12.67 -0.03 2.73
CA PHE A 98 -12.14 0.74 3.87
C PHE A 98 -12.47 2.23 3.79
N THR A 99 -13.14 2.67 2.72
CA THR A 99 -13.74 4.01 2.65
C THR A 99 -15.08 3.95 3.37
N GLY A 100 -15.34 4.88 4.29
CA GLY A 100 -16.43 4.82 5.26
C GLY A 100 -17.86 4.94 4.70
N ASP A 101 -18.10 4.54 3.47
CA ASP A 101 -19.42 4.30 2.88
C ASP A 101 -19.95 2.92 3.31
N ASP A 102 -20.01 2.69 4.62
CA ASP A 102 -20.94 1.72 5.20
C ASP A 102 -22.34 2.36 5.16
N GLU A 103 -23.09 2.15 4.07
CA GLU A 103 -24.55 2.36 4.06
C GLU A 103 -25.30 1.25 4.81
#